data_AF-A0A7L6CRT2-F1
#
_entry.id   AF-A0A7L6CRT2-F1
#
_cell.length_a   1.000
_cell.length_b   1.000
_cell.length_c   1.000
_cell.angle_alpha   90.00
_cell.angle_beta   90.00
_cell.angle_gamma   90.00
#
_symmetry.space_group_name_H-M   'P 1'
#
loop_
_entity.id
_entity.type
_entity.pdbx_description
1 polymer ?
#
loop_
_entity_poly.entity_id
_entity_poly.type
_entity_poly.pdbx_seq_one_letter_code
_entity_poly.pdbx_strand_id
1 'polypeptide(L)' 'MKKNDVFSAIKHALSVANKGDQTVTVQLQIIKYYSELKGLSAREFVEEVGLKPSLVTLFTDSMKLARKLTEAGMNKDRL' A
#
# COMPACT_ATOMS: atom_id res chain seq x y z
N MET A 1 4.66 9.23 10.62
CA MET A 1 5.24 7.91 10.93
C MET A 1 6.58 7.79 10.23
N LYS A 2 7.56 7.06 10.78
CA LYS A 2 8.79 6.75 10.03
C LYS A 2 8.48 5.67 8.99
N LYS A 3 9.26 5.58 7.90
CA LYS A 3 9.03 4.58 6.83
C LYS A 3 9.01 3.13 7.36
N ASN A 4 9.87 2.80 8.33
CA ASN A 4 9.91 1.47 8.94
C ASN A 4 8.61 1.12 9.68
N ASP A 5 7.98 2.10 10.33
CA ASP A 5 6.70 1.91 11.02
C ASP A 5 5.58 1.59 10.01
N VAL A 6 5.64 2.19 8.81
CA VAL A 6 4.67 1.97 7.73
C VAL A 6 4.76 0.54 7.24
N PHE A 7 5.96 0.07 6.89
CA PHE A 7 6.12 -1.31 6.40
C PHE A 7 5.71 -2.35 7.45
N SER A 8 6.03 -2.13 8.73
CA SER A 8 5.55 -2.98 9.82
C SER A 8 4.03 -3.02 9.92
N ALA A 9 3.37 -1.86 9.82
CA ALA A 9 1.90 -1.79 9.83
C ALA A 9 1.27 -2.50 8.63
N ILE A 10 1.84 -2.35 7.43
CA ILE A 10 1.38 -3.02 6.21
C ILE A 10 1.55 -4.54 6.33
N LYS A 11 2.73 -5.01 6.75
CA LYS A 11 2.98 -6.45 6.97
C LYS A 11 2.01 -7.05 7.99
N HIS A 12 1.77 -6.33 9.09
CA HIS A 12 0.80 -6.75 10.09
C HIS A 12 -0.61 -6.86 9.50
N ALA A 13 -1.08 -5.83 8.78
CA ALA A 13 -2.39 -5.84 8.13
C ALA A 13 -2.55 -7.01 7.15
N LEU A 14 -1.50 -7.34 6.40
CA LEU A 14 -1.50 -8.49 5.49
C LEU A 14 -1.48 -9.84 6.23
N SER A 15 -0.84 -9.92 7.38
CA SER A 15 -0.78 -11.15 8.19
C SER A 15 -2.13 -11.52 8.81
N VAL A 16 -2.97 -10.52 9.10
CA VAL A 16 -4.30 -10.70 9.68
C VAL A 16 -5.42 -10.70 8.63
N ALA A 17 -5.09 -10.46 7.36
CA ALA A 17 -6.06 -10.46 6.27
C ALA A 17 -6.63 -11.86 6.02
N ASN A 18 -7.91 -11.94 5.68
CA ASN A 18 -8.50 -13.18 5.21
C ASN A 18 -7.80 -13.64 3.92
N LYS A 19 -7.71 -14.96 3.69
CA LYS A 19 -7.00 -15.53 2.53
C LYS A 19 -7.48 -14.99 1.17
N GLY A 20 -8.75 -14.62 1.04
CA GLY A 20 -9.31 -14.03 -0.18
C GLY A 20 -9.03 -12.54 -0.37
N ASP A 21 -8.66 -11.83 0.70
CA ASP A 21 -8.64 -10.36 0.74
C ASP A 21 -7.22 -9.80 0.61
N GLN A 22 -6.20 -10.64 0.41
CA GLN A 22 -4.80 -10.22 0.43
C GLN A 22 -4.52 -9.08 -0.56
N THR A 23 -4.97 -9.21 -1.81
CA THR A 23 -4.78 -8.19 -2.85
C THR A 23 -5.46 -6.87 -2.48
N VAL A 24 -6.72 -6.93 -2.05
CA VAL A 24 -7.47 -5.72 -1.65
C VAL A 24 -6.85 -5.08 -0.41
N THR A 25 -6.33 -5.88 0.51
CA THR A 25 -5.61 -5.39 1.69
C THR A 25 -4.34 -4.66 1.28
N VAL A 26 -3.54 -5.20 0.35
CA VAL A 26 -2.39 -4.49 -0.21
C VAL A 26 -2.81 -3.14 -0.80
N GLN A 27 -3.84 -3.11 -1.65
CA GLN A 27 -4.34 -1.89 -2.27
C GLN A 27 -4.78 -0.86 -1.22
N LEU A 28 -5.55 -1.30 -0.21
CA LEU A 28 -6.04 -0.48 0.88
C LEU A 28 -4.88 0.14 1.67
N GLN A 29 -3.86 -0.67 2.00
CA GLN A 29 -2.68 -0.19 2.71
C GLN A 29 -1.87 0.82 1.88
N ILE A 30 -1.76 0.62 0.57
CA ILE A 30 -1.09 1.59 -0.33
C ILE A 30 -1.85 2.91 -0.35
N ILE A 31 -3.18 2.88 -0.41
CA ILE A 31 -4.03 4.08 -0.37
C ILE A 31 -3.86 4.79 0.98
N LYS A 32 -3.93 4.05 2.09
CA LYS A 32 -3.81 4.58 3.45
C LYS A 32 -2.47 5.28 3.68
N TYR A 33 -1.37 4.67 3.24
CA TYR A 33 0.00 5.18 3.43
C TYR A 33 0.57 5.86 2.18
N TYR A 34 -0.29 6.35 1.28
CA TYR A 34 0.14 6.92 0.00
C TYR A 34 1.21 8.01 0.14
N SER A 35 1.10 8.87 1.14
CA SER A 35 2.03 9.99 1.34
C SER A 35 3.42 9.50 1.72
N GLU A 36 3.46 8.48 2.58
CA GLU A 36 4.67 7.86 3.13
C GLU A 36 5.36 6.94 2.11
N LEU A 37 4.57 6.39 1.17
CA LEU A 37 5.04 5.53 0.10
C LEU A 37 5.54 6.29 -1.14
N LYS A 38 5.36 7.62 -1.21
CA LYS A 38 5.90 8.43 -2.30
C LYS A 38 7.42 8.30 -2.41
N GLY A 39 7.90 8.11 -3.63
CA GLY A 39 9.32 7.98 -3.95
C GLY A 39 9.90 6.58 -3.76
N LEU A 40 9.12 5.60 -3.29
CA LEU A 40 9.50 4.18 -3.38
C LEU A 40 9.23 3.65 -4.78
N SER A 41 10.16 2.84 -5.29
CA SER A 41 9.90 2.02 -6.46
C SER A 41 8.99 0.85 -6.11
N ALA A 42 8.26 0.35 -7.11
CA ALA A 42 7.40 -0.80 -6.94
C ALA A 42 8.18 -2.07 -6.52
N ARG A 43 9.44 -2.18 -6.96
CA ARG A 43 10.31 -3.29 -6.60
C ARG A 43 10.72 -3.24 -5.12
N GLU A 44 11.18 -2.08 -4.65
CA GLU A 44 11.51 -1.87 -3.23
C GLU A 44 10.30 -2.16 -2.34
N PHE A 45 9.10 -1.69 -2.73
CA PHE A 45 7.89 -1.97 -1.95
C PHE A 45 7.59 -3.47 -1.86
N VAL A 46 7.63 -4.18 -2.99
CA VAL A 46 7.33 -5.62 -3.04
C VAL A 46 8.36 -6.43 -2.25
N GLU A 47 9.65 -6.09 -2.35
CA GLU A 47 10.73 -6.71 -1.59
C GLU A 47 10.60 -6.42 -0.09
N GLU A 48 10.41 -5.15 0.30
CA GLU A 48 10.27 -4.75 1.70
C GLU A 48 9.07 -5.40 2.37
N VAL A 49 7.92 -5.50 1.70
CA VAL A 49 6.70 -6.10 2.27
C VAL A 49 6.76 -7.64 2.23
N GLY A 50 7.59 -8.24 1.39
CA GLY A 50 7.64 -9.69 1.18
C GLY A 50 6.55 -10.21 0.24
N LEU A 51 6.15 -9.40 -0.74
CA LEU A 51 5.16 -9.74 -1.75
C LEU A 51 5.81 -10.43 -2.97
N LYS A 52 4.98 -11.08 -3.80
CA LYS A 52 5.46 -11.67 -5.06
C LYS A 52 5.82 -10.57 -6.07
N PRO A 53 6.90 -10.71 -6.85
CA PRO A 53 7.26 -9.78 -7.93
C PRO A 53 6.13 -9.50 -8.93
N SER A 54 5.22 -10.45 -9.12
CA SER A 54 4.03 -10.29 -9.98
C SER A 54 3.06 -9.18 -9.54
N LEU A 55 3.19 -8.67 -8.30
CA LEU A 55 2.35 -7.61 -7.76
C LEU A 55 2.93 -6.20 -7.95
N VAL A 56 4.02 -6.05 -8.71
CA VAL A 56 4.60 -4.75 -9.07
C VAL A 56 3.58 -3.83 -9.78
N THR A 57 2.75 -4.38 -10.66
CA THR A 57 1.70 -3.64 -11.36
C THR A 57 0.60 -3.20 -10.39
N LEU A 58 0.21 -4.07 -9.44
CA LEU A 58 -0.76 -3.75 -8.39
C LEU A 58 -0.31 -2.54 -7.58
N PHE A 59 0.97 -2.46 -7.20
CA PHE A 59 1.50 -1.30 -6.49
C PHE A 59 1.39 -0.03 -7.32
N THR A 60 1.84 -0.09 -8.56
CA THR A 60 1.87 1.06 -9.48
C THR A 60 0.46 1.61 -9.71
N ASP A 61 -0.52 0.74 -9.96
CA ASP A 61 -1.90 1.15 -10.20
C ASP A 61 -2.58 1.64 -8.91
N SER A 62 -2.26 1.05 -7.76
CA SER A 62 -2.75 1.54 -6.46
C SER A 62 -2.20 2.93 -6.11
N MET A 63 -0.93 3.22 -6.43
CA MET A 63 -0.35 4.56 -6.25
C MET A 63 -1.03 5.59 -7.16
N LYS A 64 -1.37 5.23 -8.41
CA LYS A 64 -2.15 6.10 -9.31
C LYS A 64 -3.55 6.34 -8.77
N LEU A 65 -4.21 5.29 -8.27
CA LEU A 65 -5.54 5.39 -7.66
C LEU A 65 -5.51 6.29 -6.41
N ALA A 66 -4.55 6.08 -5.51
CA ALA A 66 -4.39 6.89 -4.31
C ALA A 66 -4.16 8.38 -4.62
N ARG A 67 -3.37 8.68 -5.67
CA ARG A 67 -3.22 10.04 -6.19
C ARG A 67 -4.56 10.63 -6.61
N LYS A 68 -5.33 9.92 -7.46
CA LYS A 68 -6.64 10.37 -7.95
C LYS A 68 -7.65 10.55 -6.80
N LEU A 69 -7.65 9.67 -5.81
CA LEU A 69 -8.49 9.79 -4.61
C LEU A 69 -8.13 11.03 -3.79
N THR A 70 -6.83 11.30 -3.64
CA THR A 70 -6.35 12.52 -2.97
C THR A 70 -6.81 13.78 -3.73
N GLU A 71 -6.67 13.79 -5.05
CA GLU A 71 -7.14 14.88 -5.93
C GLU A 71 -8.66 15.07 -5.87
N ALA A 72 -9.42 14.00 -5.63
CA ALA A 72 -10.88 14.03 -5.45
C ALA A 72 -11.31 14.44 -4.03
N GLY A 73 -10.38 14.73 -3.12
CA GLY A 73 -10.69 15.16 -1.75
C GLY A 73 -10.98 14.03 -0.75
N MET A 74 -10.56 12.79 -1.05
CA MET A 74 -10.70 11.68 -0.11
C MET A 74 -9.88 11.95 1.16
N ASN A 75 -10.52 11.82 2.33
CA ASN A 75 -9.85 11.94 3.62
C ASN A 75 -9.27 10.58 4.07
N LYS A 76 -7.94 10.45 4.04
CA LYS A 76 -7.22 9.25 4.45
C LYS A 76 -7.30 8.92 5.95
N ASP A 77 -7.63 9.89 6.80
CA ASP A 77 -7.76 9.69 8.24
C ASP A 77 -9.08 9.00 8.62
N ARG A 78 -9.97 8.81 7.64
CA ARG A 78 -11.26 8.11 7.77
C ARG A 78 -11.23 6.69 7.19
N LEU A 79 -10.03 6.14 6.99
CA LEU A 79 -9.72 4.88 6.31
C LEU A 79 -9.09 3.85 7.25
#